data_AF-A0A6B3HFZ2-F1
#
_entry.id   AF-A0A6B3HFZ2-F1
#
_cell.length_a   1.000
_cell.length_b   1.000
_cell.length_c   1.000
_cell.angle_alpha   90.00
_cell.angle_beta   90.00
_cell.angle_gamma   90.00
#
_symmetry.space_group_name_H-M   'P 1'
#
loop_
_entity.id
_entity.type
_entity.pdbx_description
1 polymer ?
#
loop_
_entity_poly.entity_id
_entity_poly.type
_entity_poly.pdbx_seq_one_letter_code
_entity_poly.pdbx_strand_id
1 'polypeptide(L)'
;TNMTMLQVPLSAQHLVGAYWTLWVELTFYLIFLLVIWRGLDYRRVSVFCWLWLLASVLVQQPGNQVPILGIFAQPLNTALFVSGIAMYLMYRFGPDLQLWGLLAAGWLVMQSDLVQHADGLRHDRGMDRDPYIALALVTVFYLLVLAVALHKLDRVGWRWFATAGALVYPLYLLHEELGWAMIRTVYGTLGAWPTLLLTVAAMVLAAWLLHHLVERPSQRWLRARLAREERDRADRGTQESPPVPGRTDR
;
A
#
# COMPACT_ATOMS: atom_id res chain seq x y z
N THR A 1 -20.37 -0.43 -6.94
CA THR A 1 -19.42 0.20 -7.91
C THR A 1 -18.28 0.82 -7.13
N ASN A 2 -17.03 0.50 -7.45
CA ASN A 2 -15.84 0.88 -6.66
C ASN A 2 -15.05 2.03 -7.28
N MET A 3 -15.74 3.09 -7.72
CA MET A 3 -15.10 4.24 -8.36
C MET A 3 -14.70 5.33 -7.36
N THR A 4 -15.25 5.29 -6.14
CA THR A 4 -15.09 6.37 -5.15
C THR A 4 -14.27 5.97 -3.92
N MET A 5 -13.90 4.69 -3.76
CA MET A 5 -13.25 4.14 -2.55
C MET A 5 -14.03 4.36 -1.23
N LEU A 6 -15.26 4.87 -1.27
CA LEU A 6 -16.11 5.21 -0.11
C LEU A 6 -16.94 4.02 0.43
N GLN A 7 -16.42 2.81 0.35
CA GLN A 7 -17.24 1.60 0.58
C GLN A 7 -17.51 1.33 2.06
N VAL A 8 -16.50 1.57 2.90
CA VAL A 8 -16.55 1.38 4.36
C VAL A 8 -17.56 2.30 5.06
N PRO A 9 -17.61 3.62 4.79
CA PRO A 9 -18.61 4.49 5.42
C PRO A 9 -20.03 4.27 4.89
N LEU A 10 -20.19 3.63 3.72
CA LEU A 10 -21.49 3.38 3.08
C LEU A 10 -22.05 1.97 3.34
N SER A 11 -21.42 1.17 4.21
CA SER A 11 -21.86 -0.18 4.61
C SER A 11 -22.24 -1.10 3.42
N ALA A 12 -21.61 -0.89 2.27
CA ALA A 12 -21.84 -1.68 1.08
C ALA A 12 -21.11 -3.03 1.21
N GLN A 13 -21.73 -4.11 0.70
CA GLN A 13 -21.10 -5.43 0.66
C GLN A 13 -19.75 -5.34 -0.08
N HIS A 14 -18.68 -5.75 0.59
CA HIS A 14 -17.36 -5.85 0.00
C HIS A 14 -17.41 -6.90 -1.12
N LEU A 15 -17.09 -6.49 -2.36
CA LEU A 15 -16.96 -7.44 -3.48
C LEU A 15 -15.70 -8.33 -3.36
N VAL A 16 -14.74 -7.94 -2.51
CA VAL A 16 -13.43 -8.57 -2.25
C VAL A 16 -13.06 -8.18 -0.81
N GLY A 17 -12.73 -9.12 0.07
CA GLY A 17 -12.47 -8.84 1.49
C GLY A 17 -11.29 -7.91 1.72
N ALA A 18 -10.37 -7.77 0.77
CA ALA A 18 -9.21 -6.90 0.88
C ALA A 18 -9.48 -5.37 0.73
N TYR A 19 -10.72 -4.93 0.53
CA TYR A 19 -11.08 -3.50 0.42
C TYR A 19 -10.87 -2.67 1.68
N TRP A 20 -10.77 -3.31 2.85
CA TRP A 20 -10.47 -2.61 4.11
C TRP A 20 -9.15 -1.83 4.05
N THR A 21 -8.15 -2.31 3.29
CA THR A 21 -6.86 -1.62 3.14
C THR A 21 -6.97 -0.36 2.29
N LEU A 22 -7.84 -0.35 1.27
CA LEU A 22 -8.05 0.84 0.42
C LEU A 22 -8.66 2.00 1.19
N TRP A 23 -9.54 1.71 2.15
CA TRP A 23 -10.08 2.73 3.04
C TRP A 23 -8.99 3.36 3.91
N VAL A 24 -8.13 2.53 4.49
CA VAL A 24 -6.98 2.98 5.28
C VAL A 24 -6.04 3.85 4.43
N GLU A 25 -5.79 3.43 3.18
CA GLU A 25 -4.94 4.16 2.24
C GLU A 25 -5.52 5.53 1.86
N LEU A 26 -6.83 5.59 1.56
CA LEU A 26 -7.54 6.85 1.31
C LEU A 26 -7.45 7.79 2.51
N THR A 27 -7.65 7.25 3.72
CA THR A 27 -7.59 7.99 4.98
C THR A 27 -6.21 8.60 5.18
N PHE A 28 -5.15 7.82 4.94
CA PHE A 28 -3.78 8.32 4.92
C PHE A 28 -3.60 9.45 3.90
N TYR A 29 -4.04 9.27 2.65
CA TYR A 29 -3.88 10.29 1.62
C TYR A 29 -4.58 11.60 1.96
N LEU A 30 -5.76 11.55 2.57
CA LEU A 30 -6.49 12.75 3.00
C LEU A 30 -5.72 13.52 4.08
N ILE A 31 -5.16 12.83 5.08
CA ILE A 31 -4.35 13.47 6.12
C ILE A 31 -3.04 14.00 5.52
N PHE A 32 -2.39 13.21 4.69
CA PHE A 32 -1.12 13.58 4.08
C PHE A 32 -1.26 14.73 3.08
N LEU A 33 -2.42 14.86 2.43
CA LEU A 33 -2.76 16.01 1.58
C LEU A 33 -2.70 17.34 2.37
N LEU A 34 -3.09 17.34 3.64
CA LEU A 34 -2.97 18.52 4.51
C LEU A 34 -1.51 18.92 4.72
N VAL A 35 -0.61 17.93 4.81
CA VAL A 35 0.83 18.15 4.92
C VAL A 35 1.38 18.72 3.62
N ILE A 36 0.98 18.14 2.48
CA ILE A 36 1.39 18.60 1.15
C ILE A 36 0.94 20.03 0.89
N TRP A 37 -0.29 20.39 1.28
CA TRP A 37 -0.86 21.71 0.99
C TRP A 37 -0.04 22.87 1.58
N ARG A 38 0.63 22.65 2.72
CA ARG A 38 1.51 23.67 3.31
C ARG A 38 2.94 23.66 2.73
N GLY A 39 3.32 22.65 1.95
CA GLY A 39 4.65 22.46 1.39
C GLY A 39 5.41 21.30 2.04
N LEU A 40 6.10 20.52 1.21
CA LEU A 40 6.87 19.33 1.59
C LEU A 40 8.30 19.73 2.02
N ASP A 41 8.51 19.86 3.34
CA ASP A 41 9.84 20.01 3.94
C ASP A 41 10.16 18.82 4.85
N TYR A 42 11.43 18.42 4.94
CA TYR A 42 11.91 17.34 5.83
C TYR A 42 11.38 17.51 7.25
N ARG A 43 11.57 18.69 7.85
CA ARG A 43 11.14 18.99 9.22
C ARG A 43 9.64 18.84 9.41
N ARG A 44 8.83 19.22 8.43
CA ARG A 44 7.36 19.15 8.51
C ARG A 44 6.88 17.71 8.45
N VAL A 45 7.47 16.91 7.56
CA VAL A 45 7.15 15.48 7.44
C VAL A 45 7.54 14.75 8.72
N SER A 46 8.73 15.02 9.28
CA SER A 46 9.16 14.41 10.54
C SER A 46 8.27 14.81 11.73
N VAL A 47 7.90 16.09 11.85
CA VAL A 47 6.97 16.57 12.89
C VAL A 47 5.59 15.92 12.73
N PHE A 48 5.09 15.84 11.49
CA PHE A 48 3.83 15.17 11.20
C PHE A 48 3.86 13.70 11.64
N CYS A 49 4.93 12.97 11.32
CA CYS A 49 5.07 11.57 11.70
C CYS A 49 5.06 11.38 13.22
N TRP A 50 5.78 12.22 13.97
CA TRP A 50 5.77 12.19 15.43
C TRP A 50 4.40 12.50 16.02
N LEU A 51 3.72 13.53 15.51
CA LEU A 51 2.38 13.91 15.98
C LEU A 51 1.35 12.82 15.67
N TRP A 52 1.42 12.23 14.49
CA TRP A 52 0.49 11.19 14.07
C TRP A 52 0.69 9.90 14.86
N LEU A 53 1.95 9.50 15.09
CA LEU A 53 2.28 8.36 15.94
C LEU A 53 1.87 8.60 17.41
N LEU A 54 2.05 9.82 17.92
CA LEU A 54 1.58 10.19 19.26
C LEU A 54 0.04 10.10 19.33
N ALA A 55 -0.67 10.60 18.32
CA ALA A 55 -2.12 10.50 18.24
C ALA A 55 -2.59 9.04 18.26
N SER A 56 -1.88 8.14 17.59
CA SER A 56 -2.23 6.72 17.59
C SER A 56 -1.97 6.02 18.93
N VAL A 57 -0.97 6.47 19.69
CA VAL A 57 -0.76 6.00 21.09
C VAL A 57 -1.88 6.48 22.01
N LEU A 58 -2.37 7.71 21.83
CA LEU A 58 -3.49 8.23 22.62
C LEU A 58 -4.81 7.49 22.33
N VAL A 59 -4.97 6.94 21.13
CA VAL A 59 -6.13 6.10 20.76
C VAL A 59 -6.09 4.74 21.46
N GLN A 60 -4.92 4.18 21.75
CA GLN A 60 -4.79 2.88 22.46
C GLN A 60 -5.17 2.95 23.94
N GLN A 61 -5.34 4.15 24.53
CA GLN A 61 -5.62 4.27 25.95
C GLN A 61 -7.05 3.84 26.28
N PRO A 62 -7.25 2.89 27.22
CA PRO A 62 -8.58 2.42 27.60
C PRO A 62 -9.40 3.58 28.20
N GLY A 63 -10.51 3.92 27.52
CA GLY A 63 -11.41 5.02 27.90
C GLY A 63 -11.43 6.20 26.92
N ASN A 64 -10.49 6.29 25.98
CA ASN A 64 -10.47 7.35 24.98
C ASN A 64 -11.35 7.00 23.76
N GLN A 65 -12.65 7.23 23.86
CA GLN A 65 -13.61 6.93 22.79
C GLN A 65 -13.77 8.08 21.79
N VAL A 66 -12.68 8.69 21.30
CA VAL A 66 -12.81 9.68 20.21
C VAL A 66 -12.95 8.91 18.90
N PRO A 67 -14.17 8.69 18.37
CA PRO A 67 -14.39 7.71 17.31
C PRO A 67 -13.71 8.14 16.01
N ILE A 68 -13.60 9.45 15.81
CA ILE A 68 -12.96 10.06 14.65
C ILE A 68 -11.45 9.77 14.67
N LEU A 69 -10.78 9.91 15.81
CA LEU A 69 -9.34 9.62 15.91
C LEU A 69 -9.05 8.12 15.66
N GLY A 70 -9.94 7.23 16.10
CA GLY A 70 -9.85 5.80 15.81
C GLY A 70 -9.96 5.44 14.32
N ILE A 71 -10.59 6.28 13.51
CA ILE A 71 -10.67 6.10 12.04
C ILE A 71 -9.38 6.56 11.36
N PHE A 72 -8.84 7.72 11.76
CA PHE A 72 -7.71 8.39 11.11
C PHE A 72 -6.33 8.03 11.66
N ALA A 73 -6.25 7.48 12.88
CA ALA A 73 -5.00 7.18 13.58
C ALA A 73 -5.01 5.77 14.18
N GLN A 74 -5.43 4.78 13.39
CA GLN A 74 -5.34 3.38 13.80
C GLN A 74 -3.89 3.02 14.14
N PRO A 75 -3.59 2.45 15.32
CA PRO A 75 -2.22 2.27 15.79
C PRO A 75 -1.33 1.46 14.86
N LEU A 76 -1.79 0.28 14.43
CA LEU A 76 -1.04 -0.58 13.51
C LEU A 76 -0.72 0.12 12.20
N ASN A 77 -1.74 0.72 11.57
CA ASN A 77 -1.60 1.36 10.27
C ASN A 77 -0.71 2.60 10.36
N THR A 78 -0.93 3.44 11.36
CA THR A 78 -0.14 4.66 11.60
C THR A 78 1.33 4.31 11.80
N ALA A 79 1.62 3.30 12.65
CA ALA A 79 2.97 2.84 12.89
C ALA A 79 3.67 2.34 11.62
N LEU A 80 2.97 1.57 10.78
CA LEU A 80 3.50 1.08 9.50
C LEU A 80 3.74 2.21 8.49
N PHE A 81 2.81 3.16 8.34
CA PHE A 81 2.99 4.31 7.44
C PHE A 81 4.14 5.21 7.89
N VAL A 82 4.19 5.56 9.18
CA VAL A 82 5.25 6.37 9.77
C VAL A 82 6.61 5.70 9.58
N SER A 83 6.68 4.39 9.79
CA SER A 83 7.89 3.61 9.56
C SER A 83 8.31 3.61 8.08
N GLY A 84 7.36 3.47 7.16
CA GLY A 84 7.62 3.54 5.72
C GLY A 84 8.13 4.91 5.28
N ILE A 85 7.54 5.99 5.80
CA ILE A 85 8.02 7.36 5.56
C ILE A 85 9.43 7.54 6.12
N ALA A 86 9.69 7.06 7.34
CA ALA A 86 11.01 7.15 7.97
C ALA A 86 12.07 6.41 7.15
N MET A 87 11.78 5.18 6.71
CA MET A 87 12.65 4.39 5.84
C MET A 87 12.88 5.08 4.48
N TYR A 88 11.85 5.70 3.88
CA TYR A 88 12.03 6.47 2.65
C TYR A 88 12.92 7.71 2.86
N LEU A 89 12.76 8.41 3.97
CA LEU A 89 13.62 9.53 4.32
C LEU A 89 15.08 9.08 4.57
N MET A 90 15.28 7.92 5.21
CA MET A 90 16.60 7.30 5.36
C MET A 90 17.23 6.97 4.00
N TYR A 91 16.44 6.43 3.07
CA TYR A 91 16.90 6.14 1.71
C TYR A 91 17.29 7.41 0.94
N ARG A 92 16.52 8.49 1.07
CA ARG A 92 16.74 9.71 0.28
C ARG A 92 17.79 10.65 0.88
N PHE A 93 17.82 10.81 2.20
CA PHE A 93 18.62 11.81 2.91
C PHE A 93 19.70 11.19 3.81
N GLY A 94 19.71 9.87 3.96
CA GLY A 94 20.59 9.15 4.86
C GLY A 94 19.99 8.93 6.26
N PRO A 95 20.55 8.00 7.05
CA PRO A 95 20.09 7.73 8.40
C PRO A 95 20.49 8.85 9.36
N ASP A 96 19.54 9.34 10.15
CA ASP A 96 19.77 10.25 11.27
C ASP A 96 19.20 9.66 12.58
N LEU A 97 19.57 10.26 13.72
CA LEU A 97 19.11 9.78 15.04
C LEU A 97 17.58 9.95 15.21
N GLN A 98 16.99 10.96 14.56
CA GLN A 98 15.55 11.23 14.65
C GLN A 98 14.73 10.15 13.95
N LEU A 99 15.15 9.71 12.77
CA LEU A 99 14.54 8.64 11.98
C LEU A 99 14.73 7.30 12.67
N TRP A 100 15.89 7.04 13.29
CA TRP A 100 16.05 5.84 14.14
C TRP A 100 15.09 5.84 15.33
N GLY A 101 14.92 6.99 15.99
CA GLY A 101 13.93 7.13 17.07
C GLY A 101 12.50 6.91 16.59
N LEU A 102 12.15 7.45 15.43
CA LEU A 102 10.83 7.30 14.82
C LEU A 102 10.55 5.85 14.40
N LEU A 103 11.57 5.17 13.87
CA LEU A 103 11.53 3.76 13.49
C LEU A 103 11.33 2.86 14.71
N ALA A 104 12.11 3.09 15.78
CA ALA A 104 11.98 2.34 17.03
C ALA A 104 10.61 2.57 17.69
N ALA A 105 10.13 3.81 17.73
CA ALA A 105 8.81 4.13 18.25
C ALA A 105 7.70 3.49 17.41
N GLY A 106 7.80 3.55 16.09
CA GLY A 106 6.86 2.90 15.17
C GLY A 106 6.80 1.39 15.40
N TRP A 107 7.95 0.73 15.53
CA TRP A 107 8.01 -0.70 15.80
C TRP A 107 7.40 -1.08 17.15
N LEU A 108 7.63 -0.29 18.21
CA LEU A 108 7.04 -0.53 19.54
C LEU A 108 5.50 -0.40 19.51
N VAL A 109 4.97 0.64 18.85
CA VAL A 109 3.52 0.84 18.69
C VAL A 109 2.89 -0.27 17.87
N MET A 110 3.55 -0.69 16.79
CA MET A 110 3.11 -1.82 15.97
C MET A 110 3.11 -3.12 16.77
N GLN A 111 4.17 -3.39 17.55
CA GLN A 111 4.28 -4.57 18.38
C GLN A 111 3.17 -4.64 19.44
N SER A 112 2.91 -3.54 20.15
CA SER A 112 1.89 -3.51 21.21
C SER A 112 0.50 -3.81 20.67
N ASP A 113 0.13 -3.15 19.57
CA ASP A 113 -1.18 -3.31 18.96
C ASP A 113 -1.35 -4.70 18.31
N LEU A 114 -0.31 -5.21 17.64
CA LEU A 114 -0.34 -6.53 17.00
C LEU A 114 -0.51 -7.66 18.03
N VAL A 115 0.21 -7.59 19.16
CA VAL A 115 0.12 -8.59 20.22
C VAL A 115 -1.26 -8.53 20.88
N GLN A 116 -1.77 -7.33 21.19
CA GLN A 116 -3.12 -7.18 21.76
C GLN A 116 -4.21 -7.73 20.84
N HIS A 117 -4.16 -7.41 19.54
CA HIS A 117 -5.10 -7.95 18.55
C HIS A 117 -5.01 -9.47 18.42
N ALA A 118 -3.78 -10.01 18.37
CA ALA A 118 -3.55 -11.43 18.26
C ALA A 118 -4.05 -12.19 19.50
N ASP A 119 -3.80 -11.67 20.71
CA ASP A 119 -4.28 -12.27 21.96
C ASP A 119 -5.81 -12.21 22.07
N GLY A 120 -6.45 -11.12 21.63
CA GLY A 120 -7.91 -11.04 21.55
C GLY A 120 -8.51 -12.09 20.62
N LEU A 121 -7.92 -12.27 19.43
CA LEU A 121 -8.35 -13.28 18.45
C LEU A 121 -8.16 -14.72 18.93
N ARG A 122 -7.13 -14.98 19.74
CA ARG A 122 -6.90 -16.30 20.37
C ARG A 122 -8.01 -16.63 21.37
N HIS A 123 -8.36 -15.66 22.23
CA HIS A 123 -9.42 -15.83 23.22
C HIS A 123 -10.81 -15.98 22.57
N ASP A 124 -11.11 -15.21 21.53
CA ASP A 124 -12.45 -15.17 20.95
C ASP A 124 -12.73 -16.26 19.90
N ARG A 125 -11.70 -16.80 19.23
CA ARG A 125 -11.89 -17.75 18.10
C ARG A 125 -11.22 -19.10 18.27
N GLY A 126 -10.58 -19.38 19.41
CA GLY A 126 -9.91 -20.66 19.68
C GLY A 126 -8.83 -21.02 18.66
N MET A 127 -8.20 -20.01 18.04
CA MET A 127 -7.09 -20.22 17.11
C MET A 127 -5.78 -20.41 17.89
N ASP A 128 -5.17 -21.59 17.80
CA ASP A 128 -3.86 -21.92 18.35
C ASP A 128 -2.69 -21.30 17.54
N ARG A 129 -2.81 -20.03 17.14
CA ARG A 129 -1.70 -19.31 16.49
C ARG A 129 -0.98 -18.44 17.50
N ASP A 130 0.30 -18.71 17.67
CA ASP A 130 1.17 -17.93 18.54
C ASP A 130 1.37 -16.51 17.97
N PRO A 131 0.99 -15.43 18.70
CA PRO A 131 1.16 -14.03 18.33
C PRO A 131 2.60 -13.69 17.95
N TYR A 132 3.56 -14.37 18.58
CA TYR A 132 4.98 -14.14 18.35
C TYR A 132 5.41 -14.56 16.94
N ILE A 133 4.73 -15.51 16.29
CA ILE A 133 5.02 -15.89 14.90
C ILE A 133 4.63 -14.74 13.96
N ALA A 134 3.46 -14.13 14.16
CA ALA A 134 3.02 -12.98 13.36
C ALA A 134 3.97 -11.79 13.56
N LEU A 135 4.35 -11.51 14.82
CA LEU A 135 5.31 -10.46 15.14
C LEU A 135 6.67 -10.71 14.51
N ALA A 136 7.19 -11.94 14.58
CA ALA A 136 8.46 -12.31 13.97
C ALA A 136 8.42 -12.12 12.45
N LEU A 137 7.36 -12.57 11.80
CA LEU A 137 7.19 -12.44 10.35
C LEU A 137 7.13 -10.95 9.92
N VAL A 138 6.32 -10.14 10.60
CA VAL A 138 6.22 -8.70 10.32
C VAL A 138 7.56 -8.01 10.57
N THR A 139 8.26 -8.36 11.65
CA THR A 139 9.59 -7.80 11.97
C THR A 139 10.62 -8.17 10.90
N VAL A 140 10.60 -9.38 10.35
CA VAL A 140 11.47 -9.77 9.23
C VAL A 140 11.20 -8.89 8.01
N PHE A 141 9.94 -8.69 7.63
CA PHE A 141 9.61 -7.77 6.52
C PHE A 141 10.05 -6.33 6.81
N TYR A 142 9.84 -5.86 8.05
CA TYR A 142 10.26 -4.54 8.50
C TYR A 142 11.77 -4.34 8.35
N LEU A 143 12.58 -5.34 8.77
CA LEU A 143 14.03 -5.32 8.63
C LEU A 143 14.49 -5.44 7.18
N LEU A 144 13.77 -6.19 6.34
CA LEU A 144 14.06 -6.28 4.90
C LEU A 144 13.88 -4.91 4.23
N VAL A 145 12.77 -4.21 4.51
CA VAL A 145 12.55 -2.86 3.96
C VAL A 145 13.59 -1.87 4.50
N LEU A 146 13.95 -1.97 5.78
CA LEU A 146 15.03 -1.17 6.35
C LEU A 146 16.39 -1.42 5.67
N ALA A 147 16.69 -2.68 5.34
CA ALA A 147 17.93 -3.03 4.63
C ALA A 147 17.96 -2.42 3.21
N VAL A 148 16.82 -2.36 2.54
CA VAL A 148 16.66 -1.63 1.26
C VAL A 148 16.85 -0.13 1.47
N ALA A 149 16.23 0.45 2.52
CA ALA A 149 16.35 1.87 2.84
C ALA A 149 17.81 2.29 3.16
N LEU A 150 18.61 1.39 3.71
CA LEU A 150 20.02 1.62 4.00
C LEU A 150 20.95 1.28 2.83
N HIS A 151 20.43 1.09 1.61
CA HIS A 151 21.19 0.73 0.40
C HIS A 151 22.01 -0.58 0.52
N LYS A 152 21.70 -1.44 1.50
CA LYS A 152 22.43 -2.70 1.71
C LYS A 152 22.11 -3.75 0.64
N LEU A 153 20.95 -3.61 -0.01
CA LEU A 153 20.47 -4.53 -1.05
C LEU A 153 20.68 -4.00 -2.48
N ASP A 154 21.35 -2.87 -2.67
CA ASP A 154 21.55 -2.25 -4.00
C ASP A 154 22.30 -3.16 -4.99
N ARG A 155 23.12 -4.07 -4.48
CA ARG A 155 23.84 -5.07 -5.31
C ARG A 155 22.92 -6.17 -5.84
N VAL A 156 21.71 -6.31 -5.31
CA VAL A 156 20.74 -7.33 -5.71
C VAL A 156 19.87 -6.79 -6.85
N GLY A 157 20.45 -6.65 -8.03
CA GLY A 157 19.80 -6.13 -9.25
C GLY A 157 18.90 -7.16 -9.96
N TRP A 158 18.09 -7.93 -9.22
CA TRP A 158 17.42 -9.08 -9.81
C TRP A 158 16.15 -8.67 -10.57
N ARG A 159 16.28 -8.58 -11.90
CA ARG A 159 15.23 -8.12 -12.83
C ARG A 159 13.90 -8.89 -12.71
N TRP A 160 13.90 -10.10 -12.16
CA TRP A 160 12.66 -10.87 -11.97
C TRP A 160 11.77 -10.30 -10.85
N PHE A 161 12.31 -9.57 -9.87
CA PHE A 161 11.48 -8.97 -8.81
C PHE A 161 10.48 -7.98 -9.39
N ALA A 162 10.88 -7.23 -10.42
CA ALA A 162 9.96 -6.34 -11.14
C ALA A 162 8.84 -7.12 -11.84
N THR A 163 9.16 -8.28 -12.44
CA THR A 163 8.13 -9.13 -13.07
C THR A 163 7.23 -9.82 -12.04
N ALA A 164 7.79 -10.24 -10.89
CA ALA A 164 7.02 -10.83 -9.81
C ALA A 164 6.07 -9.79 -9.20
N GLY A 165 6.56 -8.58 -8.92
CA GLY A 165 5.74 -7.46 -8.43
C GLY A 165 4.59 -7.13 -9.39
N ALA A 166 4.83 -7.19 -10.71
CA ALA A 166 3.78 -6.99 -11.71
C ALA A 166 2.68 -8.07 -11.68
N LEU A 167 2.99 -9.29 -11.23
CA LEU A 167 1.99 -10.35 -11.06
C LEU A 167 1.21 -10.26 -9.74
N VAL A 168 1.74 -9.57 -8.73
CA VAL A 168 1.08 -9.45 -7.41
C VAL A 168 -0.29 -8.81 -7.54
N TYR A 169 -0.45 -7.80 -8.41
CA TYR A 169 -1.75 -7.13 -8.59
C TYR A 169 -2.83 -8.04 -9.21
N PRO A 170 -2.60 -8.68 -10.37
CA PRO A 170 -3.52 -9.69 -10.91
C PRO A 170 -3.81 -10.84 -9.95
N LEU A 171 -2.78 -11.31 -9.23
CA LEU A 171 -2.94 -12.38 -8.26
C LEU A 171 -3.82 -11.95 -7.09
N TYR A 172 -3.59 -10.75 -6.55
CA TYR A 172 -4.39 -10.16 -5.48
C TYR A 172 -5.87 -10.06 -5.88
N LEU A 173 -6.16 -9.64 -7.12
CA LEU A 173 -7.54 -9.52 -7.60
C LEU A 173 -8.26 -10.87 -7.73
N LEU A 174 -7.54 -11.92 -8.10
CA LEU A 174 -8.13 -13.24 -8.39
C LEU A 174 -8.19 -14.16 -7.16
N HIS A 175 -7.15 -14.13 -6.31
CA HIS A 175 -6.93 -15.20 -5.34
C HIS A 175 -8.04 -15.34 -4.28
N GLU A 176 -8.73 -14.25 -3.93
CA GLU A 176 -9.70 -14.28 -2.84
C GLU A 176 -10.98 -15.00 -3.29
N GLU A 177 -11.75 -14.42 -4.21
CA GLU A 177 -13.02 -15.01 -4.65
C GLU A 177 -12.84 -16.30 -5.44
N LEU A 178 -11.92 -16.34 -6.42
CA LEU A 178 -11.71 -17.53 -7.24
C LEU A 178 -10.96 -18.63 -6.46
N GLY A 179 -10.03 -18.24 -5.57
CA GLY A 179 -9.32 -19.22 -4.75
C GLY A 179 -10.28 -19.93 -3.80
N TRP A 180 -11.17 -19.20 -3.14
CA TRP A 180 -12.20 -19.81 -2.30
C TRP A 180 -13.18 -20.68 -3.09
N ALA A 181 -13.60 -20.24 -4.29
CA ALA A 181 -14.46 -21.04 -5.15
C ALA A 181 -13.79 -22.36 -5.58
N MET A 182 -12.50 -22.33 -5.91
CA MET A 182 -11.74 -23.53 -6.27
C MET A 182 -11.53 -24.46 -5.07
N ILE A 183 -11.18 -23.91 -3.90
CA ILE A 183 -11.00 -24.72 -2.69
C ILE A 183 -12.31 -25.42 -2.33
N ARG A 184 -13.45 -24.70 -2.30
CA ARG A 184 -14.75 -25.30 -1.96
C ARG A 184 -15.17 -26.43 -2.91
N THR A 185 -14.79 -26.35 -4.19
CA THR A 185 -15.15 -27.37 -5.19
C THR A 185 -14.23 -28.57 -5.18
N VAL A 186 -12.92 -28.37 -4.98
CA VAL A 186 -11.91 -29.42 -5.13
C VAL A 186 -11.54 -30.09 -3.80
N TYR A 187 -11.65 -29.38 -2.67
CA TYR A 187 -11.21 -29.84 -1.35
C TYR A 187 -11.78 -31.21 -0.96
N GLY A 188 -13.07 -31.43 -1.21
CA GLY A 188 -13.74 -32.69 -0.86
C GLY A 188 -13.22 -33.93 -1.61
N THR A 189 -12.53 -33.74 -2.74
CA THR A 189 -12.06 -34.83 -3.61
C THR A 189 -10.56 -35.11 -3.50
N LEU A 190 -9.75 -34.06 -3.32
CA LEU A 190 -8.28 -34.17 -3.37
C LEU A 190 -7.61 -34.05 -2.00
N GLY A 191 -8.34 -33.68 -0.95
CA GLY A 191 -7.76 -33.40 0.38
C GLY A 191 -6.98 -32.08 0.42
N ALA A 192 -6.42 -31.74 1.58
CA ALA A 192 -5.91 -30.40 1.86
C ALA A 192 -4.70 -29.97 0.99
N TRP A 193 -3.62 -30.77 0.99
CA TRP A 193 -2.37 -30.41 0.31
C TRP A 193 -2.48 -30.34 -1.21
N PRO A 194 -3.12 -31.31 -1.90
CA PRO A 194 -3.23 -31.25 -3.35
C PRO A 194 -4.20 -30.16 -3.81
N THR A 195 -5.27 -29.89 -3.04
CA THR A 195 -6.17 -28.75 -3.30
C THR A 195 -5.42 -27.43 -3.17
N LEU A 196 -4.58 -27.27 -2.15
CA LEU A 196 -3.76 -26.07 -1.98
C LEU A 196 -2.83 -25.87 -3.17
N LEU A 197 -2.06 -26.90 -3.54
CA LEU A 197 -1.10 -26.82 -4.64
C LEU A 197 -1.79 -26.50 -5.98
N LEU A 198 -2.90 -27.18 -6.26
CA LEU A 198 -3.70 -26.94 -7.47
C LEU A 198 -4.26 -25.51 -7.49
N THR A 199 -4.81 -25.05 -6.37
CA THR A 199 -5.38 -23.69 -6.28
C THR A 199 -4.32 -22.64 -6.48
N VAL A 200 -3.16 -22.76 -5.81
CA VAL A 200 -2.05 -21.82 -5.97
C VAL A 200 -1.56 -21.81 -7.42
N ALA A 201 -1.33 -22.98 -8.02
CA ALA A 201 -0.88 -23.08 -9.41
C ALA A 201 -1.88 -22.45 -10.38
N ALA A 202 -3.17 -22.72 -10.20
CA ALA A 202 -4.22 -22.17 -11.04
C ALA A 202 -4.36 -20.64 -10.88
N MET A 203 -4.28 -20.11 -9.66
CA MET A 203 -4.35 -18.67 -9.42
C MET A 203 -3.13 -17.94 -10.01
N VAL A 204 -1.92 -18.49 -9.87
CA VAL A 204 -0.71 -17.93 -10.47
C VAL A 204 -0.79 -17.95 -12.00
N LEU A 205 -1.28 -19.05 -12.59
CA LEU A 205 -1.46 -19.15 -14.04
C LEU A 205 -2.51 -18.15 -14.54
N ALA A 206 -3.64 -18.02 -13.85
CA ALA A 206 -4.69 -17.07 -14.18
C ALA A 206 -4.19 -15.62 -14.07
N ALA A 207 -3.44 -15.31 -13.01
CA ALA A 207 -2.79 -14.00 -12.82
C ALA A 207 -1.80 -13.69 -13.95
N TRP A 208 -1.00 -14.68 -14.36
CA TRP A 208 -0.06 -14.54 -15.46
C TRP A 208 -0.75 -14.28 -16.80
N LEU A 209 -1.82 -15.03 -17.09
CA LEU A 209 -2.64 -14.83 -18.29
C LEU A 209 -3.30 -13.44 -18.30
N LEU A 210 -3.89 -13.02 -17.18
CA LEU A 210 -4.52 -11.70 -17.05
C LEU A 210 -3.50 -10.58 -17.26
N HIS A 211 -2.34 -10.68 -16.62
CA HIS A 211 -1.25 -9.71 -16.77
C HIS A 211 -0.84 -9.57 -18.25
N HIS A 212 -0.67 -10.70 -18.95
CA HIS A 212 -0.18 -10.70 -20.32
C HIS A 212 -1.23 -10.30 -21.35
N LEU A 213 -2.47 -10.78 -21.19
CA LEU A 213 -3.56 -10.64 -22.18
C LEU A 213 -4.40 -9.38 -21.98
N VAL A 214 -4.48 -8.83 -20.77
CA VAL A 214 -5.38 -7.71 -20.46
C VAL A 214 -4.57 -6.50 -20.00
N GLU A 215 -3.74 -6.67 -18.98
CA GLU A 215 -3.05 -5.54 -18.33
C GLU A 215 -2.00 -4.91 -19.25
N ARG A 216 -1.11 -5.71 -19.84
CA ARG A 216 -0.10 -5.20 -20.78
C ARG A 216 -0.68 -4.49 -22.02
N PRO A 217 -1.66 -5.06 -22.75
CA PRO A 217 -2.22 -4.37 -23.91
C PRO A 217 -3.03 -3.13 -23.53
N SER A 218 -3.80 -3.15 -22.43
CA SER A 218 -4.53 -1.97 -21.98
C SER A 218 -3.61 -0.81 -21.59
N GLN A 219 -2.52 -1.08 -20.87
CA GLN A 219 -1.51 -0.07 -20.52
C GLN A 219 -0.84 0.52 -21.78
N ARG A 220 -0.50 -0.31 -22.77
CA ARG A 220 0.06 0.15 -24.06
C ARG A 220 -0.92 1.04 -24.82
N TRP A 221 -2.19 0.63 -24.87
CA TRP A 221 -3.24 1.39 -25.54
C TRP A 221 -3.47 2.76 -24.88
N LEU A 222 -3.54 2.81 -23.55
CA LEU A 222 -3.74 4.07 -22.81
C LEU A 222 -2.55 5.02 -23.00
N ARG A 223 -1.31 4.52 -22.90
CA ARG A 223 -0.11 5.32 -23.15
C ARG A 223 -0.08 5.88 -24.59
N ALA A 224 -0.49 5.08 -25.57
CA ALA A 224 -0.57 5.52 -26.95
C ALA A 224 -1.65 6.62 -27.16
N ARG A 225 -2.76 6.57 -26.42
CA ARG A 225 -3.80 7.60 -26.46
C ARG A 225 -3.34 8.91 -25.81
N LEU A 226 -2.77 8.84 -24.61
CA LEU A 226 -2.25 10.02 -23.90
C LEU A 226 -1.14 10.71 -24.70
N ALA A 227 -0.21 9.95 -25.27
CA ALA A 227 0.86 10.50 -26.11
C ALA A 227 0.34 11.15 -27.41
N ARG A 228 -0.82 10.72 -27.92
CA ARG A 228 -1.48 11.38 -29.07
C ARG A 228 -2.14 12.68 -28.62
N GLU A 229 -2.86 12.69 -27.49
CA GLU A 229 -3.50 13.90 -26.97
C GLU A 229 -2.49 15.00 -26.60
N GLU A 230 -1.33 14.64 -26.03
CA GLU A 230 -0.25 15.59 -25.76
C GLU A 230 0.30 16.23 -27.04
N ARG A 231 0.46 15.44 -28.11
CA ARG A 231 0.89 15.95 -29.43
C ARG A 231 -0.17 16.85 -30.05
N ASP A 232 -1.44 16.44 -30.04
CA ASP A 232 -2.53 17.23 -30.58
C ASP A 232 -2.70 18.57 -29.84
N ARG A 233 -2.43 18.62 -28.53
CA ARG A 233 -2.40 19.88 -27.74
C ARG A 233 -1.20 20.76 -28.11
N ALA A 234 -0.03 20.19 -28.30
CA ALA A 234 1.16 20.93 -28.72
C ALA A 234 0.97 21.57 -30.11
N ASP A 235 0.35 20.85 -31.04
CA ASP A 235 0.08 21.33 -32.40
C ASP A 235 -0.96 22.47 -32.41
N ARG A 236 -1.99 22.41 -31.54
CA ARG A 236 -2.96 23.51 -31.36
C ARG A 236 -2.35 24.76 -30.72
N GLY A 237 -1.50 24.60 -29.70
CA GLY A 237 -0.80 25.73 -29.07
C GLY A 237 0.19 26.44 -30.00
N THR A 238 0.70 25.73 -31.01
CA THR A 238 1.60 26.31 -32.03
C THR A 238 0.83 27.11 -33.09
N GLN A 239 -0.43 26.76 -33.38
CA GLN A 239 -1.28 27.48 -34.35
C GLN A 239 -1.89 28.78 -33.81
N GLU A 240 -2.04 28.93 -32.49
CA GLU A 240 -2.64 30.14 -31.87
C GLU A 240 -1.65 31.29 -31.62
N SER A 241 -0.35 31.14 -31.92
CA SER A 241 0.58 32.27 -31.88
C SER A 241 0.35 33.20 -33.08
N PRO A 242 -0.11 34.45 -32.90
CA PRO A 242 -0.32 35.37 -34.02
C PRO A 242 1.02 35.67 -34.70
N PRO A 243 1.05 35.89 -36.03
CA PRO A 243 2.26 36.34 -36.70
C PRO A 243 2.70 37.67 -36.08
N VAL A 244 3.92 37.70 -35.55
CA VAL A 244 4.58 38.93 -35.09
C VAL A 244 4.58 39.91 -36.28
N PRO A 245 3.95 41.10 -36.18
CA PRO A 245 3.93 42.04 -37.29
C PRO A 245 5.37 42.43 -37.62
N GLY A 246 5.73 42.25 -38.89
CA GLY A 246 7.08 42.46 -39.40
C GLY A 246 7.63 43.83 -38.99
N ARG A 247 8.80 43.80 -38.36
CA ARG A 247 9.61 44.98 -38.11
C ARG A 247 10.11 45.49 -39.47
N THR A 248 9.46 46.51 -40.02
CA THR A 248 9.98 47.26 -41.15
C THR A 248 11.18 48.06 -40.65
N ASP A 249 12.38 47.63 -41.04
CA ASP A 249 13.60 48.41 -40.91
C ASP A 249 13.51 49.65 -41.81
N ARG A 250 13.43 50.83 -41.17
CA ARG A 250 13.87 52.12 -41.71
C ARG A 250 14.37 52.99 -40.58
#